data_AF-A0A7N2N6M6-F1
#
_entry.id   AF-A0A7N2N6M6-F1
#
_cell.length_a   1.000
_cell.length_b   1.000
_cell.length_c   1.000
_cell.angle_alpha   90.00
_cell.angle_beta   90.00
_cell.angle_gamma   90.00
#
_symmetry.space_group_name_H-M   'P 1'
#
loop_
_entity.id
_entity.type
_entity.pdbx_description
1 polymer ?
#
loop_
_entity_poly.entity_id
_entity_poly.type
_entity_poly.pdbx_seq_one_letter_code
_entity_poly.pdbx_strand_id
1 'polypeptide(L)'
;MVFCQLDTALNLSFIAVDVFITLLRTSVSMFFAPVDIASSCSANCVFCISIVKEFSDGMPLGISGTFNFMIVFQAEHNILMHPFHMLGVAGVFCGSLFSAMHGSLVTSSLIRETTENESANEVTDSVKRKITL
;
A
#
# COMPACT_ATOMS: atom_id res chain seq x y z
N MET A 1 -1.28 22.67 -18.14
CA MET A 1 -0.75 21.43 -17.52
C MET A 1 -0.92 21.44 -16.00
N VAL A 2 -0.47 22.48 -15.29
CA VAL A 2 -0.63 22.69 -13.83
C VAL A 2 -2.08 22.58 -13.33
N PHE A 3 -3.03 23.24 -14.01
CA PHE A 3 -4.45 23.20 -13.62
C PHE A 3 -5.07 21.79 -13.71
N CYS A 4 -4.60 20.97 -14.67
CA CYS A 4 -5.08 19.61 -14.86
C CYS A 4 -4.52 18.65 -13.78
N GLN A 5 -3.27 18.84 -13.34
CA GLN A 5 -2.71 18.06 -12.24
C GLN A 5 -3.38 18.38 -10.90
N LEU A 6 -3.69 19.65 -10.63
CA LEU A 6 -4.40 20.03 -9.41
C LEU A 6 -5.82 19.47 -9.37
N ASP A 7 -6.54 19.57 -10.49
CA ASP A 7 -7.88 19.00 -10.64
C ASP A 7 -7.87 17.47 -10.48
N THR A 8 -6.90 16.79 -11.07
CA THR A 8 -6.72 15.34 -10.93
C THR A 8 -6.40 14.95 -9.47
N ALA A 9 -5.53 15.69 -8.79
CA ALA A 9 -5.14 15.41 -7.40
C ALA A 9 -6.31 15.61 -6.43
N LEU A 10 -7.13 16.66 -6.63
CA LEU A 10 -8.32 16.91 -5.83
C LEU A 10 -9.37 15.83 -6.05
N ASN A 11 -9.69 15.48 -7.29
CA ASN A 11 -10.63 14.41 -7.60
C ASN A 11 -10.18 13.06 -7.04
N LEU A 12 -8.89 12.73 -7.13
CA LEU A 12 -8.34 11.50 -6.55
C LEU A 12 -8.45 11.49 -5.01
N SER A 13 -8.29 12.65 -4.37
CA SER A 13 -8.44 12.77 -2.91
C SER A 13 -9.87 12.55 -2.43
N PHE A 14 -10.88 13.05 -3.16
CA PHE A 14 -12.28 12.78 -2.85
C PHE A 14 -12.63 11.30 -3.02
N ILE A 15 -12.19 10.69 -4.13
CA ILE A 15 -12.38 9.25 -4.39
C ILE A 15 -11.71 8.41 -3.29
N ALA A 16 -10.50 8.77 -2.84
CA ALA A 16 -9.81 8.07 -1.76
C ALA A 16 -10.57 8.15 -0.42
N VAL A 17 -11.17 9.31 -0.11
CA VAL A 17 -12.03 9.48 1.07
C VAL A 17 -13.28 8.61 0.96
N ASP A 18 -13.93 8.56 -0.20
CA ASP A 18 -15.12 7.74 -0.42
C ASP A 18 -14.82 6.23 -0.34
N VAL A 19 -13.67 5.80 -0.88
CA VAL A 19 -13.17 4.42 -0.74
C VAL A 19 -12.89 4.11 0.73
N PHE A 20 -12.25 5.02 1.46
CA PHE A 20 -12.00 4.84 2.88
C PHE A 20 -13.29 4.75 3.71
N ILE A 21 -14.27 5.62 3.46
CA ILE A 21 -15.60 5.57 4.10
C ILE A 21 -16.31 4.25 3.79
N THR A 22 -16.16 3.74 2.56
CA THR A 22 -16.71 2.45 2.16
C THR A 22 -16.02 1.30 2.90
N LEU A 23 -14.70 1.36 3.05
CA LEU A 23 -13.91 0.36 3.77
C LEU A 23 -14.11 0.42 5.28
N LEU A 24 -14.46 1.59 5.87
CA LEU A 24 -14.77 1.75 7.30
C LEU A 24 -15.95 0.89 7.78
N ARG A 25 -16.82 0.45 6.85
CA ARG A 25 -17.89 -0.50 7.13
C ARG A 25 -17.38 -1.91 7.46
N THR A 26 -16.13 -2.19 7.12
CA THR A 26 -15.46 -3.46 7.35
C THR A 26 -14.24 -3.23 8.24
N SER A 27 -13.89 -4.17 9.11
CA SER A 27 -12.66 -4.09 9.93
C SER A 27 -11.38 -3.98 9.09
N VAL A 28 -11.50 -4.19 7.76
CA VAL A 28 -10.49 -4.02 6.73
C VAL A 28 -9.95 -2.58 6.67
N SER A 29 -10.75 -1.57 7.00
CA SER A 29 -10.29 -0.18 7.07
C SER A 29 -9.08 0.02 7.98
N MET A 30 -8.99 -0.68 9.11
CA MET A 30 -7.87 -0.57 10.05
C MET A 30 -6.55 -1.11 9.47
N PHE A 31 -6.63 -1.97 8.44
CA PHE A 31 -5.48 -2.54 7.72
C PHE A 31 -4.96 -1.63 6.60
N PHE A 32 -5.85 -0.90 5.91
CA PHE A 32 -5.49 0.02 4.82
C PHE A 32 -5.25 1.47 5.31
N ALA A 33 -5.86 1.88 6.42
CA ALA A 33 -5.78 3.25 6.95
C ALA A 33 -4.34 3.78 7.14
N PRO A 34 -3.36 3.02 7.66
CA PRO A 34 -2.04 3.57 7.92
C PRO A 34 -1.22 3.77 6.65
N VAL A 35 -1.37 2.88 5.66
CA VAL A 35 -0.52 2.88 4.46
C VAL A 35 -1.03 3.86 3.41
N ASP A 36 -2.34 3.93 3.21
CA ASP A 36 -2.93 4.75 2.16
C ASP A 36 -3.13 6.19 2.61
N ILE A 37 -3.70 6.42 3.79
CA ILE A 37 -4.01 7.78 4.26
C ILE A 37 -2.74 8.51 4.66
N ALA A 38 -1.81 7.89 5.38
CA ALA A 38 -0.60 8.59 5.82
C ALA A 38 0.38 8.86 4.67
N SER A 39 0.52 7.92 3.72
CA SER A 39 1.40 8.11 2.55
C SER A 39 0.83 9.12 1.56
N SER A 40 -0.46 8.99 1.19
CA SER A 40 -1.10 9.94 0.28
C SER A 40 -1.26 11.32 0.90
N CYS A 41 -1.62 11.41 2.20
CA CYS A 41 -1.76 12.68 2.88
C CYS A 41 -0.41 13.33 3.17
N SER A 42 0.68 12.60 3.40
CA SER A 42 2.02 13.22 3.53
C SER A 42 2.55 13.70 2.18
N ALA A 43 2.47 12.89 1.12
CA ALA A 43 2.88 13.29 -0.23
C ALA A 43 2.02 14.45 -0.77
N ASN A 44 0.70 14.41 -0.56
CA ASN A 44 -0.20 15.48 -0.95
C ASN A 44 -0.17 16.69 0.00
N CYS A 45 0.11 16.55 1.30
CA CYS A 45 0.29 17.70 2.18
C CYS A 45 1.63 18.40 1.93
N VAL A 46 2.70 17.66 1.61
CA VAL A 46 3.95 18.26 1.11
C VAL A 46 3.65 18.97 -0.21
N PHE A 47 2.92 18.34 -1.14
CA PHE A 47 2.46 18.99 -2.37
C PHE A 47 1.61 20.25 -2.08
N CYS A 48 0.64 20.19 -1.16
CA CYS A 48 -0.26 21.28 -0.81
C CYS A 48 0.39 22.40 0.01
N ILE A 49 1.37 22.11 0.87
CA ILE A 49 2.17 23.12 1.56
C ILE A 49 3.11 23.81 0.56
N SER A 50 3.64 23.05 -0.41
CA SER A 50 4.38 23.58 -1.56
C SER A 50 3.49 24.37 -2.54
N ILE A 51 2.15 24.33 -2.45
CA ILE A 51 1.27 25.23 -3.24
C ILE A 51 1.52 26.71 -2.89
N VAL A 52 2.00 27.03 -1.68
CA VAL A 52 2.40 28.40 -1.31
C VAL A 52 3.82 28.75 -1.82
N LYS A 53 4.69 27.75 -2.00
CA LYS A 53 6.07 27.87 -2.50
C LYS A 53 6.19 27.15 -3.83
N GLU A 54 5.56 27.70 -4.86
CA GLU A 54 5.67 27.28 -6.27
C GLU A 54 5.54 25.76 -6.53
N PHE A 55 4.51 25.41 -7.29
CA PHE A 55 4.08 24.07 -7.77
C PHE A 55 5.19 23.08 -8.27
N SER A 56 6.45 23.47 -8.30
CA SER A 56 7.60 22.71 -8.81
C SER A 56 8.18 21.67 -7.84
N ASP A 57 7.92 21.77 -6.53
CA ASP A 57 8.61 20.91 -5.52
C ASP A 57 7.69 19.81 -4.91
N GLY A 58 6.45 19.72 -5.38
CA GLY A 58 5.53 18.66 -5.03
C GLY A 58 5.78 17.38 -5.83
N MET A 59 5.48 16.20 -5.27
CA MET A 59 5.68 14.90 -5.94
C MET A 59 4.96 14.88 -7.31
N PRO A 60 5.66 14.76 -8.44
CA PRO A 60 5.02 14.73 -9.75
C PRO A 60 4.31 13.40 -9.96
N LEU A 61 3.06 13.45 -10.44
CA LEU A 61 2.27 12.27 -10.76
C LEU A 61 2.83 11.56 -12.02
N GLY A 62 3.77 10.64 -11.81
CA GLY A 62 4.38 9.80 -12.84
C GLY A 62 5.63 9.09 -12.35
N ILE A 63 5.98 7.95 -12.95
CA ILE A 63 7.09 7.08 -12.49
C ILE A 63 8.43 7.84 -12.45
N SER A 64 8.76 8.58 -13.51
CA SER A 64 9.96 9.42 -13.55
C SER A 64 9.91 10.59 -12.55
N GLY A 65 8.71 11.08 -12.23
CA GLY A 65 8.49 12.12 -11.24
C GLY A 65 8.75 11.62 -9.82
N THR A 66 8.29 10.41 -9.51
CA THR A 66 8.54 9.75 -8.22
C THR A 66 10.03 9.51 -7.99
N PHE A 67 10.78 9.04 -8.99
CA PHE A 67 12.24 8.88 -8.87
C PHE A 67 12.96 10.22 -8.69
N ASN A 68 12.55 11.26 -9.41
CA ASN A 68 13.13 12.59 -9.29
C ASN A 68 12.90 13.19 -7.89
N PHE A 69 11.67 13.11 -7.38
CA PHE A 69 11.34 13.50 -6.01
C PHE A 69 12.18 12.75 -4.98
N MET A 70 12.33 11.43 -5.13
CA MET A 70 13.09 10.62 -4.17
C MET A 70 14.58 11.01 -4.10
N ILE A 71 15.19 11.39 -5.23
CA ILE A 71 16.58 11.84 -5.29
C ILE A 71 16.75 13.24 -4.68
N VAL A 72 15.87 14.17 -5.03
CA VAL A 72 15.91 15.55 -4.49
C VAL A 72 15.61 15.55 -3.00
N PHE A 73 14.61 14.78 -2.56
CA PHE A 73 14.23 14.65 -1.15
C PHE A 73 15.35 14.00 -0.32
N GLN A 74 16.09 13.06 -0.90
CA GLN A 74 17.29 12.52 -0.27
C GLN A 74 18.42 13.54 -0.19
N ALA A 75 18.61 14.38 -1.22
CA ALA A 75 19.66 15.40 -1.23
C ALA A 75 19.41 16.54 -0.23
N GLU A 76 18.16 17.00 -0.10
CA GLU A 76 17.78 18.12 0.77
C GLU A 76 17.50 17.69 2.22
N HIS A 77 16.90 16.50 2.43
CA HIS A 77 16.43 16.08 3.75
C HIS A 77 17.13 14.83 4.32
N ASN A 78 18.04 14.19 3.56
CA ASN A 78 18.75 12.99 3.97
C ASN A 78 17.84 11.90 4.58
N ILE A 79 16.68 11.67 3.95
CA ILE A 79 15.59 10.88 4.54
C ILE A 79 15.99 9.44 4.91
N LEU A 80 16.98 8.86 4.21
CA LEU A 80 17.52 7.54 4.53
C LEU A 80 18.03 7.40 5.96
N MET A 81 18.52 8.49 6.57
CA MET A 81 19.04 8.49 7.94
C MET A 81 17.98 8.84 8.98
N HIS A 82 16.75 9.15 8.57
CA HIS A 82 15.69 9.54 9.49
C HIS A 82 15.06 8.30 10.17
N PRO A 83 14.90 8.28 11.51
CA PRO A 83 14.37 7.11 12.22
C PRO A 83 12.95 6.71 11.79
N PHE A 84 12.08 7.68 11.45
CA PHE A 84 10.75 7.35 10.90
C PHE A 84 10.81 6.69 9.52
N HIS A 85 11.80 7.01 8.68
CA HIS A 85 11.97 6.32 7.39
C HIS A 85 12.41 4.87 7.63
N MET A 86 13.34 4.63 8.55
CA MET A 86 13.76 3.27 8.92
C MET A 86 12.63 2.45 9.53
N LEU A 87 11.78 3.06 10.37
CA LEU A 87 10.57 2.40 10.90
C LEU A 87 9.58 2.05 9.77
N GLY A 88 9.40 2.94 8.80
CA GLY A 88 8.58 2.67 7.61
C GLY A 88 9.11 1.50 6.78
N VAL A 89 10.42 1.50 6.47
CA VAL A 89 11.08 0.41 5.74
C VAL A 89 10.96 -0.91 6.50
N ALA A 90 11.19 -0.91 7.81
CA ALA A 90 11.03 -2.10 8.66
C ALA A 90 9.59 -2.63 8.66
N GLY A 91 8.59 -1.73 8.67
CA GLY A 91 7.17 -2.11 8.58
C GLY A 91 6.82 -2.80 7.27
N VAL A 92 7.22 -2.23 6.13
CA VAL A 92 6.98 -2.83 4.79
C VAL A 92 7.70 -4.16 4.63
N PHE A 93 8.95 -4.25 5.09
CA PHE A 93 9.71 -5.49 5.04
C PHE A 93 9.11 -6.57 5.96
N CYS A 94 8.70 -6.22 7.18
CA CYS A 94 8.05 -7.14 8.10
C CYS A 94 6.70 -7.63 7.58
N GLY A 95 5.88 -6.75 7.00
CA GLY A 95 4.58 -7.11 6.43
C GLY A 95 4.71 -8.11 5.26
N SER A 96 5.64 -7.86 4.34
CA SER A 96 5.91 -8.79 3.23
C SER A 96 6.51 -10.12 3.70
N LEU A 97 7.45 -10.09 4.66
CA LEU A 97 8.03 -11.29 5.24
C LEU A 97 7.00 -12.15 5.98
N PHE A 98 6.14 -11.54 6.79
CA PHE A 98 5.10 -12.26 7.51
C PHE A 98 4.01 -12.79 6.57
N SER A 99 3.67 -12.04 5.51
CA SER A 99 2.76 -12.53 4.47
C SER A 99 3.31 -13.77 3.77
N ALA A 100 4.59 -13.76 3.39
CA ALA A 100 5.25 -14.92 2.80
C ALA A 100 5.37 -16.09 3.78
N MET A 101 5.75 -15.82 5.03
CA MET A 101 5.86 -16.84 6.07
C MET A 101 4.50 -17.49 6.36
N HIS A 102 3.45 -16.71 6.55
CA HIS A 102 2.10 -17.23 6.81
C HIS A 102 1.62 -18.09 5.63
N GLY A 103 1.78 -17.61 4.40
CA GLY A 103 1.48 -18.40 3.20
C GLY A 103 2.26 -19.72 3.17
N SER A 104 3.56 -19.68 3.45
CA SER A 104 4.40 -20.88 3.46
C SER A 104 4.00 -21.89 4.55
N LEU A 105 3.65 -21.45 5.75
CA LEU A 105 3.25 -22.33 6.85
C LEU A 105 1.91 -23.02 6.54
N VAL A 106 0.94 -22.27 6.03
CA VAL A 106 -0.37 -22.79 5.64
C VAL A 106 -0.23 -23.80 4.50
N THR A 107 0.54 -23.49 3.46
CA THR A 107 0.78 -24.42 2.35
C THR A 107 1.59 -25.64 2.78
N SER A 108 2.56 -25.51 3.68
CA SER A 108 3.36 -26.64 4.17
C SER A 108 2.61 -27.60 5.09
N SER A 109 1.50 -27.15 5.70
CA SER A 109 0.69 -27.96 6.62
C SER A 109 -0.48 -28.66 5.92
N LEU A 110 -0.59 -28.54 4.60
CA LEU A 110 -1.67 -29.11 3.81
C LEU A 110 -1.51 -30.64 3.76
N ILE A 111 -2.50 -31.36 4.29
CA ILE A 111 -2.52 -32.83 4.32
C ILE A 111 -2.81 -33.33 2.90
N ARG A 112 -2.00 -34.28 2.41
CA ARG A 112 -2.17 -34.82 1.06
C ARG A 112 -3.41 -35.71 0.98
N GLU A 113 -4.46 -35.13 0.43
CA GLU A 113 -5.75 -35.79 0.13
C GLU A 113 -5.99 -35.87 -1.40
N THR A 114 -4.96 -35.57 -2.21
CA THR A 114 -4.98 -35.59 -3.68
C THR A 114 -4.03 -36.64 -4.28
N THR A 115 -4.43 -37.14 -5.45
CA THR A 115 -3.56 -37.83 -6.42
C THR A 115 -2.57 -36.85 -7.06
N GLU A 116 -1.50 -37.35 -7.66
CA GLU A 116 -0.41 -36.50 -8.19
C GLU A 116 -0.81 -35.64 -9.40
N ASN A 117 -1.96 -35.92 -10.02
CA ASN A 117 -2.40 -35.30 -11.27
C ASN A 117 -3.51 -34.24 -11.08
N GLU A 118 -3.85 -33.92 -9.83
CA GLU A 118 -4.88 -32.93 -9.46
C GLU A 118 -4.33 -31.86 -8.51
N SER A 119 -4.93 -30.68 -8.51
CA SER A 119 -4.49 -29.55 -7.69
C SER A 119 -4.91 -29.72 -6.23
N ALA A 120 -3.99 -29.46 -5.30
CA ALA A 120 -4.28 -29.43 -3.86
C ALA A 120 -5.42 -28.46 -3.49
N ASN A 121 -5.67 -27.43 -4.30
CA ASN A 121 -6.71 -26.44 -4.03
C ASN A 121 -8.13 -27.02 -4.17
N GLU A 122 -8.35 -27.95 -5.10
CA GLU A 122 -9.67 -28.54 -5.35
C GLU A 122 -10.16 -29.37 -4.15
N VAL A 123 -9.21 -30.02 -3.48
CA VAL A 123 -9.51 -30.81 -2.29
C VAL A 123 -9.65 -29.94 -1.05
N THR A 124 -8.87 -28.87 -0.88
CA THR A 124 -9.11 -27.93 0.22
C THR A 124 -10.49 -27.28 0.15
N ASP A 125 -10.99 -26.97 -1.05
CA ASP A 125 -12.32 -26.40 -1.24
C ASP A 125 -13.43 -27.42 -0.91
N SER A 126 -13.20 -28.68 -1.24
CA SER A 126 -14.10 -29.79 -0.92
C SER A 126 -14.10 -30.12 0.58
N VAL A 127 -12.93 -30.11 1.23
CA VAL A 127 -12.78 -30.27 2.69
C VAL A 127 -13.43 -29.10 3.43
N LYS A 128 -13.21 -27.86 2.97
CA LYS A 128 -13.83 -26.66 3.55
C LYS A 128 -15.36 -26.70 3.45
N ARG A 129 -15.91 -27.17 2.32
CA ARG A 129 -17.36 -27.42 2.19
C ARG A 129 -17.85 -28.52 3.12
N LYS A 130 -17.06 -29.55 3.40
CA LYS A 130 -17.42 -30.66 4.30
C LYS A 130 -17.36 -30.30 5.79
N ILE A 131 -16.54 -29.32 6.17
CA ILE A 131 -16.43 -28.79 7.54
C ILE A 131 -17.54 -27.75 7.83
N THR A 132 -18.12 -27.15 6.79
CA THR A 132 -19.15 -26.09 6.92
C THR A 132 -20.59 -26.63 6.87
N LEU A 133 -20.77 -27.94 6.62
CA LEU A 133 -22.07 -28.65 6.66
C LEU A 133 -22.17 -29.44 7.96
#